data_AF-A0A0P6V6N6-F1
#
_entry.id   AF-A0A0P6V6N6-F1
#
_cell.length_a   1.000
_cell.length_b   1.000
_cell.length_c   1.000
_cell.angle_alpha   90.00
_cell.angle_beta   90.00
_cell.angle_gamma   90.00
#
_symmetry.space_group_name_H-M   'P 1'
#
loop_
_entity.id
_entity.type
_entity.pdbx_description
1 polymer ?
#
loop_
_entity_poly.entity_id
_entity_poly.type
_entity_poly.pdbx_seq_one_letter_code
_entity_poly.pdbx_strand_id
1 'polypeptide(L)'
;MARRHRDSTFDALAALPWPLALVAGLVGYLTVRYGIAWWLSQHGGLLAQGFAQQSDALFAPLAWMLLGVCWLAALVSYLGARRRRRFLDTRTSLESLAAGGWRQFEQLVADAFRRQGYHVEETGLGGPDGGIDLILRKDGRRTLVQCKQWKRQQVGVGVVREMYGLLAHHQAHAVKIVCIGSYTKDAEQFAEGKPIELVGGEQLLDMIRAVRQHATAQPTVASARIEPVFISADSTAPAAVVVPSCPRCGSALVQRRNRRTGENFLGCSQFPKCRGTS
;
A
#
# COMPACT_ATOMS: atom_id res chain seq x y z
N MET A 1 -32.13 22.76 -14.95
CA MET A 1 -32.88 22.04 -13.88
C MET A 1 -32.01 21.98 -12.63
N ALA A 2 -32.28 22.87 -11.68
CA ALA A 2 -31.57 22.92 -10.40
C ALA A 2 -32.06 21.77 -9.50
N ARG A 3 -31.18 20.81 -9.19
CA ARG A 3 -31.44 19.75 -8.21
C ARG A 3 -31.47 20.39 -6.82
N ARG A 4 -32.68 20.57 -6.29
CA ARG A 4 -32.93 21.03 -4.92
C ARG A 4 -32.45 19.93 -3.97
N HIS A 5 -31.24 20.11 -3.44
CA HIS A 5 -30.66 19.24 -2.42
C HIS A 5 -31.47 19.44 -1.14
N ARG A 6 -32.41 18.55 -0.88
CA ARG A 6 -33.09 18.45 0.41
C ARG A 6 -32.18 17.59 1.27
N ASP A 7 -31.12 18.22 1.79
CA ASP A 7 -30.27 17.63 2.83
C ASP A 7 -31.18 17.30 4.00
N SER A 8 -31.56 16.03 4.05
CA SER A 8 -32.43 15.51 5.09
C SER A 8 -31.67 15.69 6.39
N THR A 9 -32.32 16.22 7.42
CA THR A 9 -31.76 16.43 8.76
C THR A 9 -31.03 15.19 9.31
N PHE A 10 -31.37 14.01 8.80
CA PHE A 10 -30.68 12.73 9.00
C PHE A 10 -29.24 12.68 8.47
N ASP A 11 -28.94 13.23 7.28
CA ASP A 11 -27.58 13.25 6.71
C ASP A 11 -26.66 14.21 7.47
N ALA A 12 -27.22 15.33 7.96
CA ALA A 12 -26.50 16.26 8.83
C ALA A 12 -26.17 15.64 10.20
N LEU A 13 -27.10 14.85 10.78
CA LEU A 13 -26.86 14.07 12.00
C LEU A 13 -25.84 12.95 11.79
N ALA A 14 -25.84 12.30 10.63
CA ALA A 14 -24.88 11.26 10.27
C ALA A 14 -23.46 11.79 10.01
N ALA A 15 -23.32 13.08 9.65
CA ALA A 15 -22.05 13.75 9.40
C ALA A 15 -21.36 14.29 10.67
N LEU A 16 -22.06 14.37 11.80
CA LEU A 16 -21.50 14.82 13.07
C LEU A 16 -20.53 13.76 13.65
N PRO A 17 -19.50 14.19 14.42
CA PRO A 17 -18.68 13.27 15.20
C PRO A 17 -19.59 12.33 16.00
N TRP A 18 -19.37 11.03 15.90
CA TRP A 18 -20.16 10.00 16.59
C TRP A 18 -20.45 10.28 18.09
N PRO A 19 -19.59 10.95 18.91
CA PRO A 19 -19.98 11.31 20.27
C PRO A 19 -21.11 12.35 20.34
N LEU A 20 -21.22 13.28 19.38
CA LEU A 20 -22.28 14.28 19.36
C LEU A 20 -23.63 13.69 18.98
N ALA A 21 -23.66 12.65 18.13
CA ALA A 21 -24.89 11.92 17.83
C ALA A 21 -25.44 11.16 19.05
N LEU A 22 -24.55 10.58 19.88
CA LEU A 22 -24.94 9.93 21.14
C LEU A 22 -25.47 10.93 22.16
N VAL A 23 -24.80 12.08 22.31
CA VAL A 23 -25.21 13.15 23.23
C VAL A 23 -26.56 13.75 22.78
N ALA A 24 -26.74 14.01 21.49
CA ALA A 24 -28.01 14.51 20.95
C ALA A 24 -29.17 13.52 21.16
N GLY A 25 -28.92 12.20 21.00
CA GLY A 25 -29.90 11.16 21.28
C GLY A 25 -30.29 11.08 22.76
N LEU A 26 -29.31 11.19 23.67
CA LEU A 26 -29.55 11.21 25.12
C LEU A 26 -30.37 12.44 25.53
N VAL A 27 -30.00 13.62 25.04
CA VAL A 27 -30.71 14.88 25.32
C VAL A 27 -32.13 14.83 24.77
N GLY A 28 -32.34 14.33 23.55
CA GLY A 28 -33.67 14.15 22.97
C GLY A 28 -34.54 13.21 23.81
N TYR A 29 -34.00 12.08 24.26
CA TYR A 29 -34.71 11.14 25.13
C TYR A 29 -35.12 11.77 26.47
N LEU A 30 -34.19 12.46 27.14
CA LEU A 30 -34.47 13.13 28.42
C LEU A 30 -35.54 14.23 28.26
N THR A 31 -35.49 14.97 27.16
CA THR A 31 -36.46 16.04 26.85
C THR A 31 -37.86 15.47 26.63
N VAL A 32 -38.00 14.36 25.90
CA VAL A 32 -39.29 13.72 25.64
C VAL A 32 -39.83 13.02 26.89
N ARG A 33 -38.96 12.30 27.63
CA ARG A 33 -39.37 11.50 28.79
C ARG A 33 -39.75 12.34 30.00
N TYR A 34 -39.04 13.44 30.25
CA TYR A 34 -39.19 14.26 31.46
C TYR A 34 -39.66 15.68 31.16
N GLY A 35 -39.24 16.27 30.04
CA GLY A 35 -39.57 17.66 29.70
C GLY A 35 -41.05 17.87 29.37
N ILE A 36 -41.67 16.94 28.63
CA ILE A 36 -43.09 17.04 28.24
C ILE A 36 -44.00 16.89 29.47
N ALA A 37 -43.73 15.89 30.33
CA ALA A 37 -44.48 15.67 31.56
C ALA A 37 -44.34 16.84 32.55
N TRP A 38 -43.12 17.37 32.70
CA TRP A 38 -42.86 18.53 33.55
C TRP A 38 -43.57 19.80 33.04
N TRP A 39 -43.55 20.07 31.73
CA TRP A 39 -44.21 21.24 31.15
C TRP A 39 -45.74 21.17 31.25
N LEU A 40 -46.34 19.99 31.00
CA LEU A 40 -47.78 19.76 31.21
C LEU A 40 -48.18 19.94 32.68
N SER A 41 -47.32 19.53 33.62
CA SER A 41 -47.57 19.68 35.06
C SER A 41 -47.59 21.14 35.52
N GLN A 42 -46.90 22.04 34.79
CA GLN A 42 -46.88 23.46 35.10
C GLN A 42 -48.04 24.25 34.47
N HIS A 43 -48.64 23.76 33.37
CA HIS A 43 -49.63 24.52 32.59
C HIS A 43 -51.06 23.94 32.62
N GLY A 44 -51.34 22.85 33.36
CA GLY A 44 -52.64 22.18 33.31
C GLY A 44 -53.28 21.90 34.67
N GLY A 45 -54.61 22.12 34.76
CA GLY A 45 -55.42 21.79 35.95
C GLY A 45 -55.60 20.28 36.17
N LEU A 46 -56.52 19.87 37.06
CA LEU A 46 -56.76 18.47 37.48
C LEU A 46 -56.88 17.44 36.32
N LEU A 47 -57.38 17.83 35.14
CA LEU A 47 -57.42 16.98 33.94
C LEU A 47 -56.04 16.69 33.33
N ALA A 48 -55.08 17.60 33.46
CA ALA A 48 -53.72 17.43 32.95
C ALA A 48 -52.90 16.46 33.80
N GLN A 49 -53.20 16.34 35.10
CA GLN A 49 -52.59 15.33 35.97
C GLN A 49 -53.04 13.91 35.61
N GLY A 50 -54.30 13.73 35.19
CA GLY A 50 -54.81 12.46 34.65
C GLY A 50 -54.20 12.09 33.30
N PHE A 51 -54.04 13.08 32.40
CA PHE A 51 -53.32 12.88 31.14
C PHE A 51 -51.82 12.62 31.35
N ALA A 52 -51.17 13.25 32.33
CA ALA A 52 -49.77 12.98 32.67
C ALA A 52 -49.54 11.53 33.12
N GLN A 53 -50.44 10.94 33.92
CA GLN A 53 -50.34 9.54 34.32
C GLN A 53 -50.64 8.54 33.17
N GLN A 54 -51.56 8.86 32.26
CA GLN A 54 -51.91 7.97 31.13
C GLN A 54 -50.92 8.08 29.96
N SER A 55 -50.33 9.26 29.78
CA SER A 55 -49.35 9.55 28.72
C SER A 55 -48.03 8.80 28.92
N ASP A 56 -47.61 8.56 30.16
CA ASP A 56 -46.35 7.88 30.48
C ASP A 56 -46.27 6.46 29.89
N ALA A 57 -47.39 5.73 29.83
CA ALA A 57 -47.45 4.38 29.26
C ALA A 57 -47.36 4.36 27.73
N LEU A 58 -47.81 5.42 27.04
CA LEU A 58 -47.79 5.53 25.58
C LEU A 58 -46.50 6.15 25.05
N PHE A 59 -45.94 7.14 25.76
CA PHE A 59 -44.73 7.83 25.33
C PHE A 59 -43.43 7.13 25.75
N ALA A 60 -43.45 6.28 26.80
CA ALA A 60 -42.28 5.49 27.18
C ALA A 60 -41.77 4.56 26.05
N PRO A 61 -42.59 3.70 25.40
CA PRO A 61 -42.09 2.83 24.33
C PRO A 61 -41.66 3.62 23.09
N LEU A 62 -42.31 4.74 22.77
CA LEU A 62 -41.89 5.64 21.67
C LEU A 62 -40.53 6.29 21.95
N ALA A 63 -40.28 6.72 23.19
CA ALA A 63 -39.00 7.29 23.60
C ALA A 63 -37.87 6.25 23.52
N TRP A 64 -38.12 5.00 23.94
CA TRP A 64 -37.16 3.90 23.80
C TRP A 64 -36.90 3.55 22.34
N MET A 65 -37.92 3.54 21.48
CA MET A 65 -37.75 3.32 20.04
C MET A 65 -36.92 4.44 19.40
N LEU A 66 -37.19 5.70 19.74
CA LEU A 66 -36.46 6.85 19.19
C LEU A 66 -34.99 6.87 19.65
N LEU A 67 -34.72 6.54 20.91
CA LEU A 67 -33.36 6.37 21.43
C LEU A 67 -32.64 5.20 20.73
N GLY A 68 -33.32 4.06 20.53
CA GLY A 68 -32.78 2.91 19.81
C GLY A 68 -32.39 3.25 18.36
N VAL A 69 -33.24 3.99 17.65
CA VAL A 69 -32.96 4.47 16.28
C VAL A 69 -31.77 5.43 16.26
N CYS A 70 -31.69 6.38 17.21
CA CYS A 70 -30.55 7.28 17.32
C CYS A 70 -29.24 6.54 17.62
N TRP A 71 -29.27 5.54 18.51
CA TRP A 71 -28.11 4.70 18.81
C TRP A 71 -27.68 3.86 17.61
N LEU A 72 -28.62 3.28 16.87
CA LEU A 72 -28.34 2.52 15.66
C LEU A 72 -27.74 3.42 14.57
N ALA A 73 -28.27 4.63 14.39
CA ALA A 73 -27.70 5.62 13.47
C ALA A 73 -26.29 6.07 13.88
N ALA A 74 -26.04 6.29 15.18
CA ALA A 74 -24.73 6.62 15.71
C ALA A 74 -23.73 5.47 15.50
N LEU A 75 -24.15 4.22 15.69
CA LEU A 75 -23.34 3.03 15.42
C LEU A 75 -22.99 2.92 13.94
N VAL A 76 -23.96 3.11 13.05
CA VAL A 76 -23.74 3.09 11.59
C VAL A 76 -22.79 4.22 11.17
N SER A 77 -22.95 5.43 11.71
CA SER A 77 -22.04 6.56 11.47
C SER A 77 -20.63 6.28 12.00
N TYR A 78 -20.49 5.72 13.20
CA TYR A 78 -19.21 5.34 13.77
C TYR A 78 -18.48 4.28 12.92
N LEU A 79 -19.19 3.23 12.51
CA LEU A 79 -18.64 2.20 11.62
C LEU A 79 -18.26 2.78 10.25
N GLY A 80 -19.08 3.69 9.71
CA GLY A 80 -18.81 4.41 8.47
C GLY A 80 -17.59 5.33 8.57
N ALA A 81 -17.47 6.10 9.65
CA ALA A 81 -16.34 6.98 9.93
C ALA A 81 -15.04 6.19 10.12
N ARG A 82 -15.10 5.04 10.81
CA ARG A 82 -13.94 4.15 10.98
C ARG A 82 -13.50 3.53 9.64
N ARG A 83 -14.45 3.15 8.78
CA ARG A 83 -14.15 2.69 7.41
C ARG A 83 -13.53 3.82 6.57
N ARG A 84 -14.10 5.03 6.59
CA ARG A 84 -13.59 6.20 5.85
C ARG A 84 -12.16 6.56 6.27
N ARG A 85 -11.86 6.55 7.57
CA ARG A 85 -10.49 6.79 8.06
C ARG A 85 -9.50 5.76 7.51
N ARG A 86 -9.82 4.47 7.55
CA ARG A 86 -8.96 3.42 6.98
C ARG A 86 -8.69 3.63 5.49
N PHE A 87 -9.72 3.93 4.70
CA PHE A 87 -9.54 4.21 3.26
C PHE A 87 -8.67 5.44 3.01
N LEU A 88 -8.78 6.48 3.82
CA LEU A 88 -7.94 7.68 3.71
C LEU A 88 -6.49 7.38 4.08
N ASP A 89 -6.23 6.67 5.19
CA ASP A 89 -4.88 6.27 5.60
C ASP A 89 -4.22 5.36 4.55
N THR A 90 -5.00 4.45 3.96
CA THR A 90 -4.57 3.62 2.83
C THR A 90 -4.17 4.50 1.65
N ARG A 91 -5.01 5.46 1.24
CA ARG A 91 -4.68 6.36 0.13
C ARG A 91 -3.42 7.17 0.39
N THR A 92 -3.28 7.78 1.56
CA THR A 92 -2.10 8.59 1.91
C THR A 92 -0.82 7.75 1.92
N SER A 93 -0.87 6.52 2.45
CA SER A 93 0.28 5.62 2.43
C SER A 93 0.63 5.14 1.02
N LEU A 94 -0.37 4.77 0.21
CA LEU A 94 -0.17 4.43 -1.20
C LEU A 94 0.35 5.60 -2.04
N GLU A 95 -0.10 6.83 -1.79
CA GLU A 95 0.41 8.04 -2.44
C GLU A 95 1.88 8.27 -2.11
N SER A 96 2.29 8.03 -0.86
CA SER A 96 3.69 8.12 -0.45
C SER A 96 4.57 7.06 -1.15
N LEU A 97 4.09 5.81 -1.25
CA LEU A 97 4.76 4.75 -2.01
C LEU A 97 4.86 5.11 -3.48
N ALA A 98 3.80 5.72 -4.00
CA ALA A 98 3.72 6.16 -5.38
C ALA A 98 4.52 7.45 -5.66
N ALA A 99 5.00 8.15 -4.64
CA ALA A 99 5.91 9.29 -4.76
C ALA A 99 7.37 8.84 -4.83
N GLY A 100 7.72 7.68 -4.25
CA GLY A 100 9.07 7.08 -4.30
C GLY A 100 9.52 6.61 -5.70
N GLY A 101 8.64 6.65 -6.69
CA GLY A 101 8.95 6.29 -8.07
C GLY A 101 8.73 4.80 -8.38
N TRP A 102 8.67 4.49 -9.67
CA TRP A 102 8.24 3.19 -10.19
C TRP A 102 9.16 2.03 -9.75
N ARG A 103 10.48 2.23 -9.76
CA ARG A 103 11.46 1.22 -9.32
C ARG A 103 11.33 0.83 -7.86
N GLN A 104 11.15 1.81 -6.99
CA GLN A 104 11.01 1.55 -5.55
C GLN A 104 9.72 0.76 -5.27
N PHE A 105 8.66 1.05 -6.04
CA PHE A 105 7.42 0.28 -5.95
C PHE A 105 7.62 -1.19 -6.36
N GLU A 106 8.25 -1.44 -7.51
CA GLU A 106 8.56 -2.82 -7.96
C GLU A 106 9.41 -3.57 -6.94
N GLN A 107 10.44 -2.93 -6.40
CA GLN A 107 11.29 -3.51 -5.36
C GLN A 107 10.52 -3.85 -4.09
N LEU A 108 9.62 -2.97 -3.64
CA LEU A 108 8.77 -3.23 -2.47
C LEU A 108 7.80 -4.39 -2.70
N VAL A 109 7.23 -4.49 -3.91
CA VAL A 109 6.37 -5.62 -4.29
C VAL A 109 7.19 -6.91 -4.35
N ALA A 110 8.40 -6.87 -4.93
CA ALA A 110 9.31 -8.00 -4.99
C ALA A 110 9.66 -8.49 -3.58
N ASP A 111 10.04 -7.58 -2.67
CA ASP A 111 10.36 -7.91 -1.28
C ASP A 111 9.16 -8.49 -0.53
N ALA A 112 7.95 -7.97 -0.78
CA ALA A 112 6.74 -8.53 -0.20
C ALA A 112 6.51 -9.99 -0.64
N PHE A 113 6.71 -10.32 -1.92
CA PHE A 113 6.61 -11.69 -2.40
C PHE A 113 7.75 -12.58 -1.92
N ARG A 114 8.99 -12.07 -1.84
CA ARG A 114 10.12 -12.81 -1.24
C ARG A 114 9.79 -13.30 0.16
N ARG A 115 9.16 -12.45 0.99
CA ARG A 115 8.76 -12.80 2.35
C ARG A 115 7.60 -13.79 2.44
N GLN A 116 6.78 -13.89 1.41
CA GLN A 116 5.75 -14.92 1.31
C GLN A 116 6.32 -16.28 0.83
N GLY A 117 7.65 -16.39 0.71
CA GLY A 117 8.35 -17.61 0.32
C GLY A 117 8.44 -17.81 -1.20
N TYR A 118 8.25 -16.75 -2.00
CA TYR A 118 8.49 -16.82 -3.44
C TYR A 118 9.94 -16.49 -3.76
N HIS A 119 10.54 -17.23 -4.70
CA HIS A 119 11.75 -16.78 -5.36
C HIS A 119 11.38 -15.75 -6.43
N VAL A 120 11.97 -14.55 -6.40
CA VAL A 120 11.58 -13.42 -7.26
C VAL A 120 12.72 -13.04 -8.18
N GLU A 121 12.47 -13.18 -9.49
CA GLU A 121 13.33 -12.71 -10.57
C GLU A 121 12.78 -11.36 -11.07
N GLU A 122 13.58 -10.30 -10.97
CA GLU A 122 13.24 -8.97 -11.51
C GLU A 122 13.60 -8.96 -13.00
N THR A 123 12.62 -8.80 -13.88
CA THR A 123 12.88 -8.80 -15.33
C THR A 123 13.48 -7.48 -15.81
N GLY A 124 13.31 -6.40 -15.03
CA GLY A 124 14.03 -5.13 -15.19
C GLY A 124 13.75 -4.36 -16.50
N LEU A 125 13.20 -3.15 -16.37
CA LEU A 125 13.18 -2.10 -17.41
C LEU A 125 12.64 -2.54 -18.78
N GLY A 126 11.33 -2.79 -18.87
CA GLY A 126 10.60 -2.62 -20.13
C GLY A 126 11.19 -3.29 -21.36
N GLY A 127 11.73 -4.50 -21.18
CA GLY A 127 12.14 -5.36 -22.29
C GLY A 127 10.96 -5.71 -23.21
N PRO A 128 11.21 -6.39 -24.34
CA PRO A 128 10.17 -6.83 -25.29
C PRO A 128 9.12 -7.78 -24.69
N ASP A 129 9.25 -8.16 -23.42
CA ASP A 129 8.46 -9.14 -22.69
C ASP A 129 7.06 -8.66 -22.24
N GLY A 130 6.42 -7.75 -23.00
CA GLY A 130 5.00 -7.42 -22.81
C GLY A 130 4.63 -6.76 -21.47
N GLY A 131 5.60 -6.14 -20.79
CA GLY A 131 5.38 -5.43 -19.53
C GLY A 131 5.29 -6.31 -18.28
N ILE A 132 6.00 -7.45 -18.25
CA ILE A 132 6.21 -8.25 -17.04
C ILE A 132 7.31 -7.62 -16.18
N ASP A 133 6.99 -7.23 -14.95
CA ASP A 133 7.94 -6.58 -14.06
C ASP A 133 8.67 -7.59 -13.16
N LEU A 134 7.96 -8.64 -12.70
CA LEU A 134 8.53 -9.69 -11.87
C LEU A 134 8.08 -11.09 -12.33
N ILE A 135 8.95 -12.07 -12.15
CA ILE A 135 8.64 -13.48 -12.29
C ILE A 135 8.84 -14.15 -10.93
N LEU A 136 7.76 -14.71 -10.39
CA LEU A 136 7.77 -15.46 -9.14
C LEU A 136 7.89 -16.97 -9.42
N ARG A 137 8.65 -17.66 -8.58
CA ARG A 137 8.72 -19.12 -8.54
C ARG A 137 8.45 -19.62 -7.13
N LYS A 138 7.52 -20.55 -6.99
CA LYS A 138 7.21 -21.22 -5.72
C LYS A 138 6.60 -22.59 -6.00
N ASP A 139 7.08 -23.62 -5.30
CA ASP A 139 6.58 -25.01 -5.43
C ASP A 139 6.56 -25.52 -6.88
N GLY A 140 7.60 -25.18 -7.66
CA GLY A 140 7.68 -25.51 -9.08
C GLY A 140 6.74 -24.73 -10.01
N ARG A 141 5.89 -23.86 -9.46
CA ARG A 141 4.97 -23.01 -10.22
C ARG A 141 5.62 -21.67 -10.55
N ARG A 142 5.48 -21.25 -11.81
CA ARG A 142 5.89 -19.94 -12.30
C ARG A 142 4.69 -18.99 -12.33
N THR A 143 4.82 -17.80 -11.77
CA THR A 143 3.78 -16.76 -11.76
C THR A 143 4.34 -15.45 -12.29
N LEU A 144 3.65 -14.84 -13.25
CA LEU A 144 4.06 -13.54 -13.81
C LEU A 144 3.41 -12.42 -13.01
N VAL A 145 4.13 -11.34 -12.78
CA VAL A 145 3.62 -10.17 -12.07
C VAL A 145 3.80 -8.93 -12.93
N GLN A 146 2.73 -8.15 -13.03
CA GLN A 146 2.78 -6.81 -13.60
C GLN A 146 2.33 -5.80 -12.55
N CYS A 147 3.15 -4.79 -12.35
CA CYS A 147 2.98 -3.68 -11.43
C CYS A 147 2.51 -2.45 -12.22
N LYS A 148 1.23 -2.08 -12.08
CA LYS A 148 0.69 -0.85 -12.69
C LYS A 148 0.42 0.21 -11.63
N GLN A 149 1.20 1.27 -11.69
CA GLN A 149 1.08 2.42 -10.79
C GLN A 149 0.07 3.44 -11.30
N TRP A 150 -1.23 3.14 -11.25
CA TRP A 150 -2.28 4.06 -11.71
C TRP A 150 -2.91 4.80 -10.52
N LYS A 151 -2.57 6.09 -10.34
CA LYS A 151 -3.07 6.94 -9.23
C LYS A 151 -4.52 7.39 -9.39
N ARG A 152 -5.01 7.51 -10.63
CA ARG A 152 -6.31 8.14 -10.94
C ARG A 152 -7.20 7.35 -11.89
N GLN A 153 -6.70 6.25 -12.46
CA GLN A 153 -7.39 5.48 -13.49
C GLN A 153 -7.48 4.02 -13.05
N GLN A 154 -8.62 3.38 -13.32
CA GLN A 154 -8.86 1.99 -12.97
C GLN A 154 -8.19 1.08 -14.00
N VAL A 155 -7.65 -0.06 -13.58
CA VAL A 155 -7.08 -1.05 -14.50
C VAL A 155 -8.23 -1.71 -15.28
N GLY A 156 -8.22 -1.52 -16.59
CA GLY A 156 -9.23 -2.05 -17.50
C GLY A 156 -8.97 -3.51 -17.88
N VAL A 157 -10.01 -4.16 -18.42
CA VAL A 157 -9.97 -5.57 -18.84
C VAL A 157 -8.94 -5.86 -19.93
N GLY A 158 -8.55 -4.88 -20.75
CA GLY A 158 -7.55 -5.04 -21.80
C GLY A 158 -6.20 -5.51 -21.26
N VAL A 159 -5.72 -4.87 -20.19
CA VAL A 159 -4.46 -5.24 -19.51
C VAL A 159 -4.56 -6.66 -18.93
N VAL A 160 -5.70 -7.00 -18.33
CA VAL A 160 -5.92 -8.33 -17.75
C VAL A 160 -5.92 -9.42 -18.83
N ARG A 161 -6.51 -9.14 -19.99
CA ARG A 161 -6.52 -10.05 -21.15
C ARG A 161 -5.13 -10.23 -21.76
N GLU A 162 -4.39 -9.13 -21.89
CA GLU A 162 -3.02 -9.14 -22.39
C GLU A 162 -2.13 -10.03 -21.50
N MET A 163 -2.14 -9.79 -20.19
CA MET A 163 -1.37 -10.58 -19.24
C MET A 163 -1.80 -12.05 -19.22
N TYR A 164 -3.10 -12.33 -19.36
CA TYR A 164 -3.59 -13.70 -19.50
C TYR A 164 -3.02 -14.41 -20.75
N GLY A 165 -2.86 -13.68 -21.86
CA GLY A 165 -2.22 -14.19 -23.07
C GLY A 165 -0.75 -14.58 -22.88
N LEU A 166 -0.04 -13.92 -21.95
CA LEU A 166 1.36 -14.21 -21.64
C LEU A 166 1.58 -15.54 -20.92
N LEU A 167 0.54 -16.14 -20.33
CA LEU A 167 0.64 -17.43 -19.64
C LEU A 167 1.18 -18.53 -20.56
N ALA A 168 0.62 -18.62 -21.78
CA ALA A 168 0.99 -19.65 -22.74
C ALA A 168 2.43 -19.43 -23.28
N HIS A 169 2.79 -18.18 -23.56
CA HIS A 169 4.10 -17.81 -24.08
C HIS A 169 5.22 -18.09 -23.07
N HIS A 170 5.02 -17.73 -21.81
CA HIS A 170 6.04 -17.88 -20.76
C HIS A 170 5.93 -19.17 -19.94
N GLN A 171 5.04 -20.10 -20.33
CA GLN A 171 4.77 -21.35 -19.59
C GLN A 171 4.51 -21.07 -18.10
N ALA A 172 3.73 -20.03 -17.83
CA ALA A 172 3.37 -19.62 -16.48
C ALA A 172 2.04 -20.24 -16.07
N HIS A 173 1.90 -20.50 -14.77
CA HIS A 173 0.75 -21.16 -14.18
C HIS A 173 -0.29 -20.18 -13.66
N ALA A 174 0.12 -18.94 -13.40
CA ALA A 174 -0.73 -17.87 -12.94
C ALA A 174 -0.13 -16.51 -13.27
N VAL A 175 -0.98 -15.49 -13.25
CA VAL A 175 -0.63 -14.09 -13.38
C VAL A 175 -1.13 -13.35 -12.14
N LYS A 176 -0.31 -12.46 -11.59
CA LYS A 176 -0.72 -11.49 -10.58
C LYS A 176 -0.61 -10.09 -11.19
N ILE A 177 -1.68 -9.30 -11.11
CA ILE A 177 -1.66 -7.90 -11.55
C ILE A 177 -1.76 -7.06 -10.29
N VAL A 178 -0.72 -6.28 -10.00
CA VAL A 178 -0.64 -5.45 -8.80
C VAL A 178 -0.90 -4.01 -9.18
N CYS A 179 -1.86 -3.36 -8.53
CA CYS A 179 -2.14 -1.95 -8.75
C CYS A 179 -2.39 -1.19 -7.44
N ILE A 180 -2.06 0.10 -7.46
CA ILE A 180 -2.36 1.01 -6.35
C ILE A 180 -3.83 1.45 -6.37
N GLY A 181 -4.41 1.54 -7.57
CA GLY A 181 -5.80 1.93 -7.79
C GLY A 181 -6.79 0.78 -7.58
N SER A 182 -7.86 0.80 -8.37
CA SER A 182 -8.88 -0.24 -8.42
C SER A 182 -8.98 -0.86 -9.82
N TYR A 183 -9.72 -1.96 -9.93
CA TYR A 183 -10.01 -2.64 -11.18
C TYR A 183 -11.41 -2.29 -11.65
N THR A 184 -11.64 -2.31 -12.97
CA THR A 184 -13.00 -2.21 -13.52
C THR A 184 -13.79 -3.49 -13.24
N LYS A 185 -15.12 -3.41 -13.24
CA LYS A 185 -16.00 -4.57 -13.05
C LYS A 185 -15.75 -5.67 -14.09
N ASP A 186 -15.52 -5.27 -15.35
CA ASP A 186 -15.19 -6.21 -16.42
C ASP A 186 -13.86 -6.92 -16.21
N ALA A 187 -12.89 -6.26 -15.58
CA ALA A 187 -11.59 -6.85 -15.25
C ALA A 187 -11.73 -7.89 -14.14
N GLU A 188 -12.51 -7.60 -13.10
CA GLU A 188 -12.86 -8.54 -12.02
C GLU A 188 -13.58 -9.77 -12.58
N GLN A 189 -14.64 -9.55 -13.37
CA GLN A 189 -15.42 -10.63 -13.97
C GLN A 189 -14.59 -11.47 -14.95
N PHE A 190 -13.63 -10.86 -15.66
CA PHE A 190 -12.73 -11.63 -16.52
C PHE A 190 -11.73 -12.48 -15.71
N ALA A 191 -11.32 -12.02 -14.53
CA ALA A 191 -10.41 -12.78 -13.67
C ALA A 191 -11.10 -13.97 -12.97
N GLU A 192 -12.42 -13.91 -12.76
CA GLU A 192 -13.19 -15.00 -12.15
C GLU A 192 -12.99 -16.34 -12.89
N GLY A 193 -12.64 -17.38 -12.14
CA GLY A 193 -12.40 -18.73 -12.64
C GLY A 193 -11.13 -18.90 -13.48
N LYS A 194 -10.31 -17.86 -13.65
CA LYS A 194 -9.04 -17.93 -14.38
C LYS A 194 -7.86 -17.91 -13.40
N PRO A 195 -6.67 -18.39 -13.81
CA PRO A 195 -5.42 -18.28 -13.03
C PRO A 195 -4.88 -16.83 -13.03
N ILE A 196 -5.73 -15.87 -12.69
CA ILE A 196 -5.44 -14.44 -12.62
C ILE A 196 -5.80 -13.96 -11.23
N GLU A 197 -4.86 -13.29 -10.58
CA GLU A 197 -5.05 -12.69 -9.27
C GLU A 197 -4.88 -11.18 -9.35
N LEU A 198 -5.92 -10.45 -8.94
CA LEU A 198 -5.94 -8.99 -8.93
C LEU A 198 -5.60 -8.50 -7.52
N VAL A 199 -4.46 -7.85 -7.38
CA VAL A 199 -3.96 -7.33 -6.12
C VAL A 199 -4.11 -5.81 -6.10
N GLY A 200 -5.19 -5.34 -5.47
CA GLY A 200 -5.48 -3.91 -5.34
C GLY A 200 -4.69 -3.22 -4.22
N GLY A 201 -4.86 -1.89 -4.12
CA GLY A 201 -4.10 -1.07 -3.18
C GLY A 201 -4.22 -1.47 -1.70
N GLU A 202 -5.41 -1.83 -1.22
CA GLU A 202 -5.61 -2.27 0.17
C GLU A 202 -4.84 -3.58 0.48
N GLN A 203 -4.98 -4.59 -0.38
CA GLN A 203 -4.27 -5.87 -0.22
C GLN A 203 -2.75 -5.68 -0.31
N LEU A 204 -2.29 -4.83 -1.21
CA LEU A 204 -0.88 -4.50 -1.32
C LEU A 204 -0.33 -3.85 -0.05
N LEU A 205 -1.06 -2.91 0.55
CA LEU A 205 -0.64 -2.31 1.81
C LEU A 205 -0.56 -3.33 2.93
N ASP A 206 -1.49 -4.27 3.00
CA ASP A 206 -1.46 -5.32 4.02
C ASP A 206 -0.23 -6.22 3.84
N MET A 207 0.12 -6.58 2.59
CA MET A 207 1.36 -7.30 2.29
C MET A 207 2.61 -6.50 2.70
N ILE A 208 2.67 -5.20 2.39
CA ILE A 208 3.81 -4.33 2.74
C ILE A 208 3.88 -4.08 4.25
N ARG A 209 2.75 -3.96 4.95
CA ARG A 209 2.73 -3.79 6.41
C ARG A 209 3.24 -5.04 7.11
N ALA A 210 2.86 -6.23 6.64
CA ALA A 210 3.41 -7.48 7.14
C ALA A 210 4.95 -7.52 6.99
N VAL A 211 5.48 -7.07 5.86
CA VAL A 211 6.94 -6.91 5.66
C VAL A 211 7.54 -5.96 6.70
N ARG A 212 6.97 -4.77 6.90
CA ARG A 212 7.54 -3.78 7.84
C ARG A 212 7.49 -4.26 9.29
N GLN A 213 6.38 -4.84 9.75
CA GLN A 213 6.22 -5.28 11.13
C GLN A 213 7.19 -6.40 11.52
N HIS A 214 7.48 -7.34 10.61
CA HIS A 214 8.48 -8.38 10.88
C HIS A 214 9.92 -7.86 10.84
N ALA A 215 10.20 -6.79 10.08
CA ALA A 215 11.50 -6.13 10.13
C ALA A 215 11.75 -5.44 11.49
N THR A 216 10.68 -4.97 12.16
CA THR A 216 10.76 -4.37 13.51
C THR A 216 10.64 -5.39 14.64
N ALA A 217 10.03 -6.55 14.40
CA ALA A 217 9.82 -7.62 15.39
C ALA A 217 10.89 -8.72 15.38
N GLN A 218 11.75 -8.78 14.36
CA GLN A 218 13.02 -9.48 14.50
C GLN A 218 13.88 -8.67 15.48
N PRO A 219 14.30 -9.26 16.62
CA PRO A 219 15.47 -8.73 17.31
C PRO A 219 16.54 -8.60 16.24
N THR A 220 17.18 -7.45 16.21
CA THR A 220 18.53 -7.32 15.69
C THR A 220 19.34 -8.51 16.19
N VAL A 221 19.39 -9.60 15.41
CA VAL A 221 20.67 -10.26 15.21
C VAL A 221 21.48 -9.11 14.67
N ALA A 222 22.31 -8.56 15.54
CA ALA A 222 23.32 -7.60 15.16
C ALA A 222 23.95 -8.21 13.90
N SER A 223 23.56 -7.67 12.75
CA SER A 223 24.39 -7.73 11.57
C SER A 223 25.69 -7.24 12.13
N ALA A 224 26.66 -8.15 12.24
CA ALA A 224 27.96 -7.88 12.81
C ALA A 224 28.39 -6.57 12.16
N ARG A 225 28.25 -5.49 12.92
CA ARG A 225 28.80 -4.21 12.57
C ARG A 225 30.27 -4.56 12.66
N ILE A 226 30.87 -4.86 11.50
CA ILE A 226 32.31 -4.76 11.36
C ILE A 226 32.54 -3.27 11.57
N GLU A 227 32.71 -2.94 12.84
CA GLU A 227 33.23 -1.67 13.29
C GLU A 227 34.56 -1.58 12.55
N PRO A 228 34.78 -0.57 11.69
CA PRO A 228 36.11 -0.33 11.20
C PRO A 228 36.91 0.03 12.44
N VAL A 229 37.67 -0.93 12.95
CA VAL A 229 38.72 -0.69 13.91
C VAL A 229 39.64 0.29 13.20
N PHE A 230 39.60 1.54 13.65
CA PHE A 230 40.63 2.52 13.35
C PHE A 230 41.90 2.01 14.04
N ILE A 231 42.62 1.13 13.32
CA ILE A 231 44.01 0.85 13.65
C ILE A 231 44.73 2.15 13.34
N SER A 232 45.01 2.88 14.42
CA SER A 232 45.96 3.99 14.40
C SER A 232 47.26 3.47 13.82
N ALA A 233 47.79 4.24 12.89
CA ALA A 233 49.03 3.99 12.22
C ALA A 233 50.15 3.82 13.25
N ASP A 234 50.59 2.60 13.45
CA ASP A 234 52.01 2.36 13.61
C ASP A 234 52.40 1.01 13.00
N SER A 235 53.23 1.12 11.96
CA SER A 235 54.29 0.18 11.59
C SER A 235 53.94 -1.32 11.49
N THR A 236 53.82 -1.83 10.25
CA THR A 236 54.90 -2.57 9.54
C THR A 236 54.34 -3.41 8.37
N ALA A 237 54.84 -3.13 7.15
CA ALA A 237 54.85 -3.96 5.93
C ALA A 237 53.52 -4.34 5.20
N PRO A 238 53.34 -3.94 3.92
CA PRO A 238 52.23 -4.39 3.08
C PRO A 238 52.58 -5.68 2.33
N ALA A 239 51.69 -6.67 2.38
CA ALA A 239 51.66 -7.77 1.41
C ALA A 239 50.95 -7.28 0.13
N ALA A 240 51.68 -7.34 -0.98
CA ALA A 240 51.38 -6.70 -2.24
C ALA A 240 50.23 -7.37 -3.03
N VAL A 241 49.29 -6.55 -3.50
CA VAL A 241 48.53 -6.84 -4.74
C VAL A 241 49.41 -6.38 -5.89
N VAL A 242 50.05 -7.33 -6.59
CA VAL A 242 50.93 -7.03 -7.72
C VAL A 242 50.08 -6.61 -8.92
N VAL A 243 49.85 -5.31 -9.04
CA VAL A 243 49.44 -4.72 -10.32
C VAL A 243 50.67 -4.77 -11.22
N PRO A 244 50.62 -5.38 -12.42
CA PRO A 244 51.79 -5.45 -13.29
C PRO A 244 52.20 -4.02 -13.69
N SER A 245 53.30 -3.56 -13.13
CA SER A 245 53.95 -2.30 -13.48
C SER A 245 54.62 -2.43 -14.84
N CYS A 246 54.63 -1.35 -15.63
CA CYS A 246 55.27 -1.36 -16.94
C CYS A 246 56.76 -1.73 -16.82
N PRO A 247 57.26 -2.76 -17.54
CA PRO A 247 58.65 -3.22 -17.43
C PRO A 247 59.69 -2.21 -17.93
N ARG A 248 59.26 -1.12 -18.59
CA ARG A 248 60.15 -0.07 -19.12
C ARG A 248 60.29 1.17 -18.24
N CYS A 249 59.25 1.53 -17.49
CA CYS A 249 59.26 2.78 -16.71
C CYS A 249 58.58 2.66 -15.34
N GLY A 250 58.14 1.47 -14.95
CA GLY A 250 57.49 1.21 -13.66
C GLY A 250 56.08 1.80 -13.49
N SER A 251 55.61 2.61 -14.44
CA SER A 251 54.27 3.23 -14.39
C SER A 251 53.16 2.20 -14.60
N ALA A 252 51.95 2.50 -14.12
CA ALA A 252 50.80 1.60 -14.22
C ALA A 252 50.46 1.24 -15.68
N LEU A 253 50.10 -0.03 -15.91
CA LEU A 253 49.55 -0.48 -17.17
C LEU A 253 48.03 -0.25 -17.19
N VAL A 254 47.52 0.26 -18.31
CA VAL A 254 46.10 0.56 -18.54
C VAL A 254 45.63 -0.23 -19.75
N GLN A 255 44.43 -0.80 -19.69
CA GLN A 255 43.86 -1.55 -20.80
C GLN A 255 43.57 -0.65 -22.00
N ARG A 256 44.09 -1.02 -23.16
CA ARG A 256 43.95 -0.32 -24.44
C ARG A 256 43.55 -1.32 -25.52
N ARG A 257 42.98 -0.80 -26.61
CA ARG A 257 42.49 -1.63 -27.72
C ARG A 257 43.30 -1.38 -29.00
N ASN A 258 43.78 -2.44 -29.63
CA ASN A 258 44.51 -2.34 -30.89
C ASN A 258 43.55 -1.97 -32.02
N ARG A 259 43.81 -0.83 -32.70
CA ARG A 259 42.91 -0.31 -33.73
C ARG A 259 42.91 -1.14 -35.02
N ARG A 260 43.88 -2.03 -35.22
CA ARG A 260 44.02 -2.88 -36.43
C ARG A 260 43.50 -4.31 -36.22
N THR A 261 43.69 -4.90 -35.04
CA THR A 261 43.26 -6.28 -34.74
C THR A 261 42.03 -6.35 -33.82
N GLY A 262 41.67 -5.26 -33.15
CA GLY A 262 40.50 -5.18 -32.28
C GLY A 262 40.68 -5.77 -30.87
N GLU A 263 41.85 -6.36 -30.59
CA GLU A 263 42.17 -7.01 -29.31
C GLU A 263 42.55 -6.01 -28.21
N ASN A 264 42.25 -6.37 -26.97
CA ASN A 264 42.61 -5.58 -25.79
C ASN A 264 43.99 -6.01 -25.28
N PHE A 265 44.88 -5.06 -25.02
CA PHE A 265 46.20 -5.29 -24.44
C PHE A 265 46.50 -4.26 -23.35
N LEU A 266 47.44 -4.56 -22.45
CA LEU A 266 47.85 -3.67 -21.39
C LEU A 266 48.98 -2.76 -21.88
N GLY A 267 48.73 -1.45 -21.93
CA GLY A 267 49.70 -0.45 -22.38
C GLY A 267 50.07 0.54 -21.28
N CYS A 268 51.30 1.04 -21.29
CA CYS A 268 51.75 2.02 -20.31
C CYS A 268 50.87 3.30 -20.30
N SER A 269 50.52 3.78 -19.10
CA SER A 269 49.78 5.03 -18.90
C SER A 269 50.50 6.26 -19.48
N GLN A 270 51.83 6.23 -19.56
CA GLN A 270 52.67 7.36 -20.00
C GLN A 270 52.87 7.42 -21.53
N PHE A 271 52.10 6.67 -22.31
CA PHE A 271 52.14 6.77 -23.78
C PHE A 271 51.75 8.18 -24.25
N PRO A 272 52.50 8.81 -25.18
CA PRO A 272 53.47 8.23 -26.12
C PRO A 272 54.93 8.19 -25.65
N LYS A 273 55.25 8.73 -24.46
CA LYS A 273 56.63 8.83 -23.94
C LYS A 273 57.22 7.48 -23.57
N CYS A 274 56.40 6.55 -23.10
CA CYS A 274 56.78 5.16 -22.90
C CYS A 274 55.83 4.24 -23.69
N ARG A 275 56.39 3.26 -24.40
CA ARG A 275 55.67 2.30 -25.25
C ARG A 275 55.72 0.86 -24.72
N GLY A 276 55.89 0.68 -23.41
CA GLY A 276 55.86 -0.65 -22.81
C GLY A 276 54.46 -1.26 -22.82
N THR A 277 54.37 -2.54 -23.14
CA THR A 277 53.15 -3.35 -23.14
C THR A 277 53.39 -4.66 -22.39
N SER A 278 52.32 -5.24 -21.85
CA SER A 278 52.30 -6.59 -21.29
C SER A 278 51.17 -7.41 -21.87
#